data_AF-A0A8C3NA69-F1
#
_entry.id   AF-A0A8C3NA69-F1
#
_cell.length_a   1.000
_cell.length_b   1.000
_cell.length_c   1.000
_cell.angle_alpha   90.00
_cell.angle_beta   90.00
_cell.angle_gamma   90.00
#
_symmetry.space_group_name_H-M   'P 1'
#
loop_
_entity.id
_entity.type
_entity.pdbx_description
1 polymer ?
#
loop_
_entity_poly.entity_id
_entity_poly.type
_entity_poly.pdbx_seq_one_letter_code
_entity_poly.pdbx_strand_id
1 'polypeptide(L)'
;MSRPAAPPGSPRRLGALSTAQLRALLQDEPRLQRAARLCRKFQSLQLEREMCLASNCTQAKVNLSLRPRLEDGKASLAIKYQELQEIREACWDKQQRLEVYLEKWSPQSALGQLQAKLDASEAESEAQIKQFLAQELPLESFLESFCQSRTRSHVCRTQLEKLQELLQKEQVQKDQVGRKDPAGCPGAPASVAPARLAPLQSGAAPKAFDLSYGFVPAVLIPSEAAAPFPVPAAPPKHHLPALAQQPASPCSEVPSLGSPLRPAGAVPVLSAQPREQEPPHR
;
A
#
# COMPACT_ATOMS: atom_id res chain seq x y z
N MET A 1 67.56 -60.53 -15.31
CA MET A 1 67.03 -59.46 -14.45
C MET A 1 65.54 -59.30 -14.75
N SER A 2 64.70 -59.95 -13.94
CA SER A 2 63.25 -60.01 -14.13
C SER A 2 62.62 -58.67 -13.73
N ARG A 3 61.85 -58.07 -14.64
CA ARG A 3 61.12 -56.81 -14.42
C ARG A 3 59.97 -57.08 -13.44
N PRO A 4 59.80 -56.28 -12.36
CA PRO A 4 58.81 -56.59 -11.33
C PRO A 4 57.38 -56.44 -11.88
N ALA A 5 56.49 -57.32 -11.40
CA ALA A 5 55.08 -57.33 -11.71
C ALA A 5 54.42 -56.03 -11.21
N ALA A 6 53.84 -55.26 -12.12
CA ALA A 6 53.05 -54.08 -11.77
C ALA A 6 51.75 -54.51 -11.08
N PRO A 7 51.34 -53.83 -9.99
CA PRO A 7 50.16 -54.20 -9.22
C PRO A 7 48.88 -54.11 -10.06
N PRO A 8 47.91 -55.03 -9.84
CA PRO A 8 46.66 -55.07 -10.59
C PRO A 8 45.77 -53.91 -10.14
N GLY A 9 45.80 -52.81 -10.88
CA GLY A 9 44.94 -51.66 -10.58
C GLY A 9 45.34 -50.35 -11.24
N SER A 10 46.56 -50.24 -11.78
CA SER A 10 46.88 -49.08 -12.63
C SER A 10 46.16 -49.22 -13.97
N PRO A 11 45.50 -48.15 -14.49
CA PRO A 11 44.90 -48.19 -15.80
C PRO A 11 46.03 -48.35 -16.82
N ARG A 12 46.27 -49.59 -17.26
CA ARG A 12 47.11 -49.85 -18.43
C ARG A 12 46.53 -48.97 -19.53
N ARG A 13 47.31 -47.98 -19.98
CA ARG A 13 46.92 -47.17 -21.15
C ARG A 13 46.57 -48.18 -22.23
N LEU A 14 45.33 -48.14 -22.74
CA LEU A 14 44.80 -49.14 -23.66
C LEU A 14 45.74 -49.37 -24.87
N GLY A 15 46.58 -48.37 -25.20
CA GLY A 15 47.66 -48.47 -26.19
C GLY A 15 48.82 -49.44 -25.86
N ALA A 16 48.86 -50.06 -24.67
CA ALA A 16 49.85 -51.08 -24.30
C ALA A 16 49.33 -52.52 -24.47
N LEU A 17 48.10 -52.71 -24.95
CA LEU A 17 47.47 -54.01 -25.16
C LEU A 17 47.67 -54.48 -26.61
N SER A 18 47.89 -55.78 -26.81
CA SER A 18 47.93 -56.37 -28.15
C SER A 18 46.54 -56.40 -28.81
N THR A 19 46.49 -56.53 -30.14
CA THR A 19 45.24 -56.59 -30.90
C THR A 19 44.30 -57.72 -30.44
N ALA A 20 44.85 -58.88 -30.10
CA ALA A 20 44.08 -59.99 -29.55
C ALA A 20 43.48 -59.66 -28.16
N GLN A 21 44.24 -58.98 -27.30
CA GLN A 21 43.78 -58.55 -25.96
C GLN A 21 42.71 -57.44 -26.04
N LEU A 22 42.82 -56.53 -27.01
CA LEU A 22 41.80 -55.51 -27.25
C LEU A 22 40.49 -56.12 -27.75
N ARG A 23 40.55 -57.10 -28.67
CA ARG A 23 39.35 -57.84 -29.13
C ARG A 23 38.69 -58.62 -27.99
N ALA A 24 39.49 -59.28 -27.15
CA ALA A 24 38.97 -59.98 -25.97
C ALA A 24 38.34 -59.01 -24.95
N LEU A 25 38.90 -57.80 -24.77
CA LEU A 25 38.33 -56.77 -23.91
C LEU A 25 37.02 -56.20 -24.47
N LEU A 26 36.91 -56.04 -25.79
CA LEU A 26 35.67 -55.61 -26.45
C LEU A 26 34.54 -56.64 -26.33
N GLN A 27 34.86 -57.93 -26.23
CA GLN A 27 33.88 -59.00 -26.01
C GLN A 27 33.52 -59.19 -24.52
N ASP A 28 34.28 -58.59 -23.59
CA ASP A 28 34.03 -58.63 -22.14
C ASP A 28 33.53 -57.27 -21.65
N GLU A 29 32.23 -57.04 -21.85
CA GLU A 29 31.50 -55.84 -21.42
C GLU A 29 31.73 -55.47 -19.94
N PRO A 30 31.67 -56.39 -18.94
CA PRO A 30 31.92 -55.99 -17.55
C PRO A 30 33.39 -55.60 -17.31
N ARG A 31 34.38 -56.16 -18.02
CA ARG A 31 35.76 -55.66 -17.97
C ARG A 31 35.89 -54.27 -18.60
N LEU A 32 35.21 -54.01 -19.72
CA LEU A 32 35.21 -52.69 -20.36
C LEU A 32 34.56 -51.62 -19.47
N GLN A 33 33.42 -51.91 -18.84
CA GLN A 33 32.76 -51.01 -17.89
C GLN A 33 33.63 -50.71 -16.67
N ARG A 34 34.35 -51.70 -16.14
CA ARG A 34 35.32 -51.48 -15.05
C ARG A 34 36.46 -50.57 -15.51
N ALA A 35 37.01 -50.80 -16.71
CA ALA A 35 38.04 -49.92 -17.28
C ALA A 35 37.55 -48.49 -17.50
N ALA A 36 36.30 -48.32 -17.96
CA ALA A 36 35.66 -47.02 -18.12
C ALA A 36 35.44 -46.30 -16.79
N ARG A 37 34.99 -47.01 -15.73
CA ARG A 37 34.84 -46.43 -14.38
C ARG A 37 36.18 -46.01 -13.78
N LEU A 38 37.25 -46.72 -14.11
CA LEU A 38 38.61 -46.39 -13.68
C LEU A 38 39.28 -45.32 -14.55
N CYS A 39 38.64 -44.86 -15.62
CA CYS A 39 39.21 -43.82 -16.46
C CYS A 39 39.14 -42.46 -15.74
N ARG A 40 40.21 -41.66 -15.88
CA ARG A 40 40.33 -40.36 -15.20
C ARG A 40 39.17 -39.41 -15.50
N LYS A 41 38.68 -39.40 -16.75
CA LYS A 41 37.56 -38.55 -17.16
C LYS A 41 36.27 -38.93 -16.41
N PHE A 42 35.98 -40.23 -16.30
CA PHE A 42 34.82 -40.69 -15.55
C PHE A 42 34.95 -40.41 -14.05
N GLN A 43 36.13 -40.62 -13.47
CA GLN A 43 36.39 -40.30 -12.06
C GLN A 43 36.26 -38.80 -11.77
N SER A 44 36.75 -37.92 -12.64
CA SER A 44 36.57 -36.46 -12.52
C SER A 44 35.09 -36.08 -12.50
N LEU A 45 34.31 -36.61 -13.45
CA LEU A 45 32.88 -36.34 -13.52
C LEU A 45 32.11 -36.89 -12.30
N GLN A 46 32.53 -38.04 -11.75
CA GLN A 46 31.93 -38.54 -10.50
C GLN A 46 32.25 -37.63 -9.32
N LEU A 47 33.50 -37.16 -9.21
CA LEU A 47 33.88 -36.23 -8.15
C LEU A 47 33.12 -34.90 -8.27
N GLU A 48 33.03 -34.33 -9.48
CA GLU A 48 32.25 -33.12 -9.75
C GLU A 48 30.78 -33.31 -9.39
N ARG A 49 30.20 -34.46 -9.71
CA ARG A 49 28.83 -34.83 -9.31
C ARG A 49 28.69 -34.86 -7.80
N GLU A 50 29.59 -35.53 -7.09
CA GLU A 50 29.55 -35.63 -5.62
C GLU A 50 29.69 -34.26 -4.97
N MET A 51 30.60 -33.41 -5.47
CA MET A 51 30.76 -32.03 -5.00
C MET A 51 29.48 -31.21 -5.22
N CYS A 52 28.86 -31.32 -6.40
CA CYS A 52 27.60 -30.65 -6.71
C CYS A 52 26.46 -31.13 -5.81
N LEU A 53 26.35 -32.44 -5.59
CA LEU A 53 25.35 -33.02 -4.69
C LEU A 53 25.56 -32.57 -3.24
N ALA A 54 26.80 -32.57 -2.76
CA ALA A 54 27.15 -32.09 -1.43
C ALA A 54 26.77 -30.61 -1.27
N SER A 55 27.15 -29.77 -2.24
CA SER A 55 26.79 -28.35 -2.27
C SER A 55 25.27 -28.14 -2.26
N ASN A 56 24.54 -28.82 -3.15
CA ASN A 56 23.08 -28.76 -3.19
C ASN A 56 22.44 -29.20 -1.86
N CYS A 57 22.94 -30.28 -1.24
CA CYS A 57 22.46 -30.74 0.06
C CYS A 57 22.69 -29.70 1.16
N THR A 58 23.86 -29.06 1.19
CA THR A 58 24.15 -27.99 2.16
C THR A 58 23.20 -26.80 1.96
N GLN A 59 22.99 -26.38 0.71
CA GLN A 59 22.10 -25.27 0.39
C GLN A 59 20.64 -25.61 0.70
N ALA A 60 20.20 -26.83 0.41
CA ALA A 60 18.85 -27.29 0.74
C ALA A 60 18.61 -27.27 2.26
N LYS A 61 19.59 -27.73 3.06
CA LYS A 61 19.52 -27.67 4.53
C LYS A 61 19.39 -26.23 5.03
N VAL A 62 20.19 -25.30 4.49
CA VAL A 62 20.09 -23.88 4.84
C VAL A 62 18.72 -23.31 4.44
N ASN A 63 18.24 -23.58 3.23
CA ASN A 63 16.94 -23.11 2.78
C ASN A 63 15.80 -23.63 3.66
N LEU A 64 15.84 -24.92 4.04
CA LEU A 64 14.87 -25.50 4.96
C LEU A 64 14.94 -24.87 6.35
N SER A 65 16.14 -24.56 6.85
CA SER A 65 16.31 -23.87 8.13
C SER A 65 15.76 -22.44 8.15
N LEU A 66 15.70 -21.78 6.98
CA LEU A 66 15.20 -20.41 6.84
C LEU A 66 13.67 -20.33 6.68
N ARG A 67 13.03 -21.42 6.24
CA ARG A 67 11.56 -21.49 6.07
C ARG A 67 10.76 -21.02 7.30
N PRO A 68 11.01 -21.53 8.52
CA PRO A 68 10.21 -21.11 9.68
C PRO A 68 10.29 -19.61 9.91
N ARG A 69 11.50 -19.02 9.85
CA ARG A 69 11.69 -17.58 10.00
C ARG A 69 10.95 -16.76 8.95
N LEU A 70 10.86 -17.25 7.71
CA LEU A 70 10.11 -16.58 6.64
C LEU A 70 8.60 -16.71 6.84
N GLU A 71 8.13 -17.87 7.28
CA GLU A 71 6.72 -18.13 7.57
C GLU A 71 6.25 -17.29 8.77
N ASP A 72 7.02 -17.26 9.85
CA ASP A 72 6.80 -16.40 11.02
C ASP A 72 6.78 -14.92 10.63
N GLY A 73 7.74 -14.50 9.80
CA GLY A 73 7.79 -13.12 9.29
C GLY A 73 6.56 -12.75 8.46
N LYS A 74 6.08 -13.66 7.60
CA LYS A 74 4.84 -13.47 6.83
C LYS A 74 3.62 -13.38 7.73
N ALA A 75 3.51 -14.26 8.72
CA ALA A 75 2.40 -14.25 9.68
C ALA A 75 2.39 -12.97 10.51
N SER A 76 3.54 -12.57 11.06
CA SER A 76 3.67 -11.31 11.81
C SER A 76 3.32 -10.10 10.97
N LEU A 77 3.73 -10.08 9.69
CA LEU A 77 3.40 -9.00 8.77
C LEU A 77 1.90 -8.95 8.48
N ALA A 78 1.26 -10.10 8.26
CA ALA A 78 -0.19 -10.19 8.06
C ALA A 78 -0.97 -9.65 9.26
N ILE A 79 -0.53 -9.99 10.49
CA ILE A 79 -1.12 -9.45 11.73
C ILE A 79 -0.99 -7.91 11.76
N LYS A 80 0.19 -7.37 11.42
CA LYS A 80 0.39 -5.90 11.39
C LYS A 80 -0.48 -5.20 10.36
N TYR A 81 -0.70 -5.81 9.19
CA TYR A 81 -1.63 -5.28 8.21
C TYR A 81 -3.07 -5.30 8.70
N GLN A 82 -3.48 -6.38 9.38
CA GLN A 82 -4.80 -6.48 9.97
C GLN A 82 -5.02 -5.41 11.05
N GLU A 83 -4.08 -5.24 11.98
CA GLU A 83 -4.12 -4.18 12.99
C GLU A 83 -4.22 -2.78 12.35
N LEU A 84 -3.45 -2.53 11.29
CA LEU A 84 -3.50 -1.27 10.56
C LEU A 84 -4.87 -1.03 9.92
N GLN A 85 -5.47 -2.07 9.34
CA GLN A 85 -6.79 -1.99 8.73
C GLN A 85 -7.85 -1.65 9.78
N GLU A 86 -7.83 -2.33 10.92
CA GLU A 86 -8.75 -2.08 12.04
C GLU A 86 -8.62 -0.64 12.57
N ILE A 87 -7.39 -0.13 12.72
CA ILE A 87 -7.15 1.25 13.13
C ILE A 87 -7.66 2.24 12.07
N ARG A 88 -7.44 1.96 10.78
CA ARG A 88 -7.95 2.81 9.69
C ARG A 88 -9.46 2.90 9.69
N GLU A 89 -10.14 1.76 9.81
CA GLU A 89 -11.60 1.69 9.90
C GLU A 89 -12.12 2.43 11.14
N ALA A 90 -11.52 2.19 12.31
CA ALA A 90 -11.89 2.89 13.54
C ALA A 90 -11.66 4.41 13.45
N CYS A 91 -10.61 4.85 12.77
CA CYS A 91 -10.35 6.27 12.50
C CYS A 91 -11.39 6.85 11.54
N TRP A 92 -11.71 6.12 10.47
CA TRP A 92 -12.73 6.52 9.50
C TRP A 92 -14.09 6.68 10.18
N ASP A 93 -14.51 5.71 11.00
CA ASP A 93 -15.77 5.78 11.75
C ASP A 93 -15.82 6.98 12.70
N LYS A 94 -14.72 7.25 13.42
CA LYS A 94 -14.62 8.43 14.29
C LYS A 94 -14.71 9.71 13.48
N GLN A 95 -14.06 9.78 12.32
CA GLN A 95 -14.11 10.94 11.45
C GLN A 95 -15.53 11.18 10.92
N GLN A 96 -16.22 10.14 10.43
CA GLN A 96 -17.61 10.25 9.97
C GLN A 96 -18.54 10.73 11.09
N ARG A 97 -18.39 10.19 12.31
CA ARG A 97 -19.17 10.66 13.47
C ARG A 97 -18.89 12.13 13.80
N LEU A 98 -17.62 12.55 13.75
CA LEU A 98 -17.24 13.93 13.98
C LEU A 98 -17.81 14.86 12.90
N GLU A 99 -17.77 14.46 11.63
CA GLU A 99 -18.36 15.24 10.52
C GLU A 99 -19.86 15.49 10.75
N VAL A 100 -20.62 14.46 11.12
CA VAL A 100 -22.05 14.60 11.46
C VAL A 100 -22.27 15.53 12.66
N TYR A 101 -21.45 15.40 13.71
CA TYR A 101 -21.54 16.29 14.87
C TYR A 101 -21.22 17.75 14.50
N LEU A 102 -20.17 17.97 13.72
CA LEU A 102 -19.76 19.31 13.28
C LEU A 102 -20.81 19.93 12.35
N GLU A 103 -21.43 19.16 11.46
CA GLU A 103 -22.51 19.63 10.61
C GLU A 103 -23.73 20.04 11.46
N LYS A 104 -24.16 19.20 12.41
CA LYS A 104 -25.29 19.48 13.31
C LYS A 104 -25.07 20.75 14.13
N TRP A 105 -23.86 20.98 14.61
CA TRP A 105 -23.51 22.13 15.45
C TRP A 105 -22.81 23.26 14.66
N SER A 106 -22.90 23.22 13.32
CA SER A 106 -22.34 24.27 12.47
C SER A 106 -23.10 25.59 12.64
N PRO A 107 -22.44 26.74 12.43
CA PRO A 107 -23.12 28.03 12.40
C PRO A 107 -24.25 28.08 11.36
N GLN A 108 -24.09 27.38 10.24
CA GLN A 108 -25.10 27.24 9.18
C GLN A 108 -26.32 26.46 9.68
N SER A 109 -26.12 25.34 10.39
CA SER A 109 -27.21 24.61 11.05
C SER A 109 -27.94 25.49 12.07
N ALA A 110 -27.20 26.27 12.87
CA ALA A 110 -27.80 27.20 13.84
C ALA A 110 -28.63 28.30 13.14
N LEU A 111 -28.15 28.86 12.03
CA LEU A 111 -28.91 29.80 11.20
C LEU A 111 -30.22 29.17 10.69
N GLY A 112 -30.16 27.97 10.12
CA GLY A 112 -31.34 27.26 9.63
C GLY A 112 -32.36 26.99 10.74
N GLN A 113 -31.90 26.59 11.93
CA GLN A 113 -32.77 26.39 13.09
C GLN A 113 -33.42 27.69 13.59
N LEU A 114 -32.68 28.80 13.61
CA LEU A 114 -33.23 30.11 13.98
C LEU A 114 -34.25 30.61 12.95
N GLN A 115 -33.98 30.42 11.66
CA GLN A 115 -34.92 30.76 10.59
C GLN A 115 -36.22 29.97 10.72
N ALA A 116 -36.13 28.65 10.90
CA ALA A 116 -37.32 27.81 11.08
C ALA A 116 -38.14 28.20 12.32
N LYS A 117 -37.49 28.58 13.43
CA LYS A 117 -38.16 29.09 14.64
C LYS A 117 -38.84 30.44 14.39
N LEU A 118 -38.18 31.34 13.65
CA LEU A 118 -38.75 32.62 13.25
C LEU A 118 -40.02 32.38 12.42
N ASP A 119 -39.92 31.61 11.34
CA ASP A 119 -41.03 31.31 10.44
C ASP A 119 -42.20 30.66 11.20
N ALA A 120 -41.91 29.71 12.09
CA ALA A 120 -42.93 29.07 12.94
C ALA A 120 -43.64 30.08 13.86
N SER A 121 -42.89 30.96 14.54
CA SER A 121 -43.48 31.97 15.43
C SER A 121 -44.27 33.04 14.68
N GLU A 122 -43.87 33.37 13.44
CA GLU A 122 -44.62 34.30 12.58
C GLU A 122 -45.92 33.67 12.09
N ALA A 123 -45.86 32.41 11.63
CA ALA A 123 -47.05 31.65 11.24
C ALA A 123 -48.03 31.48 12.42
N GLU A 124 -47.52 31.21 13.64
CA GLU A 124 -48.35 31.19 14.86
C GLU A 124 -49.04 32.54 15.09
N SER A 125 -48.30 33.65 14.97
CA SER A 125 -48.87 35.00 15.16
C SER A 125 -49.94 35.34 14.12
N GLU A 126 -49.75 34.92 12.87
CA GLU A 126 -50.75 35.08 11.81
C GLU A 126 -51.99 34.22 12.06
N ALA A 127 -51.80 32.98 12.54
CA ALA A 127 -52.91 32.10 12.89
C ALA A 127 -53.75 32.68 14.04
N GLN A 128 -53.10 33.24 15.06
CA GLN A 128 -53.76 33.91 16.18
C GLN A 128 -54.58 35.13 15.70
N ILE A 129 -54.03 35.94 14.78
CA ILE A 129 -54.77 37.05 14.17
C ILE A 129 -56.01 36.53 13.42
N LYS A 130 -55.85 35.49 12.60
CA LYS A 130 -56.97 34.90 11.84
C LYS A 130 -58.07 34.38 12.75
N GLN A 131 -57.72 33.65 13.82
CA GLN A 131 -58.68 33.14 14.81
C GLN A 131 -59.39 34.26 15.57
N PHE A 132 -58.67 35.31 15.96
CA PHE A 132 -59.27 36.47 16.62
C PHE A 132 -60.26 37.21 15.71
N LEU A 133 -59.92 37.42 14.44
CA LEU A 133 -60.81 38.03 13.45
C LEU A 133 -62.05 37.17 13.14
N ALA A 134 -61.89 35.85 13.23
CA ALA A 134 -63.00 34.88 13.13
C ALA A 134 -63.86 34.81 14.42
N GLN A 135 -63.51 35.56 15.46
CA GLN A 135 -64.16 35.53 16.78
C GLN A 135 -64.04 34.17 17.50
N GLU A 136 -63.08 33.34 17.09
CA GLU A 136 -62.80 32.02 17.69
C GLU A 136 -61.91 32.13 18.94
N LEU A 137 -61.25 33.28 19.13
CA LEU A 137 -60.31 33.53 20.22
C LEU A 137 -60.73 34.78 21.02
N PRO A 138 -60.95 34.70 22.35
CA PRO A 138 -61.27 35.86 23.18
C PRO A 138 -60.14 36.89 23.24
N LEU A 139 -60.48 38.16 23.47
CA LEU A 139 -59.51 39.27 23.46
C LEU A 139 -58.33 39.05 24.40
N GLU A 140 -58.59 38.70 25.67
CA GLU A 140 -57.51 38.53 26.66
C GLU A 140 -56.55 37.40 26.27
N SER A 141 -57.09 36.25 25.82
CA SER A 141 -56.29 35.11 25.36
C SER A 141 -55.51 35.41 24.07
N PHE A 142 -56.10 36.21 23.17
CA PHE A 142 -55.41 36.72 21.99
C PHE A 142 -54.24 37.61 22.40
N LEU A 143 -54.46 38.62 23.24
CA LEU A 143 -53.40 39.55 23.64
C LEU A 143 -52.23 38.82 24.30
N GLU A 144 -52.50 37.89 25.21
CA GLU A 144 -51.45 37.11 25.87
C GLU A 144 -50.65 36.28 24.86
N SER A 145 -51.34 35.44 24.07
CA SER A 145 -50.68 34.49 23.17
C SER A 145 -50.02 35.16 21.96
N PHE A 146 -50.59 36.25 21.45
CA PHE A 146 -50.03 37.06 20.37
C PHE A 146 -48.81 37.85 20.82
N CYS A 147 -48.84 38.47 22.01
CA CYS A 147 -47.64 39.12 22.55
C CYS A 147 -46.51 38.09 22.69
N GLN A 148 -46.79 36.89 23.22
CA GLN A 148 -45.80 35.83 23.35
C GLN A 148 -45.21 35.37 22.00
N SER A 149 -46.04 35.11 20.98
CA SER A 149 -45.56 34.68 19.66
C SER A 149 -44.74 35.78 18.97
N ARG A 150 -45.20 37.04 19.04
CA ARG A 150 -44.48 38.21 18.52
C ARG A 150 -43.16 38.45 19.24
N THR A 151 -43.11 38.36 20.56
CA THR A 151 -41.85 38.48 21.31
C THR A 151 -40.86 37.40 20.86
N ARG A 152 -41.30 36.14 20.70
CA ARG A 152 -40.44 35.06 20.19
C ARG A 152 -39.93 35.35 18.77
N SER A 153 -40.79 35.81 17.87
CA SER A 153 -40.43 36.22 16.51
C SER A 153 -39.37 37.33 16.51
N HIS A 154 -39.58 38.39 17.28
CA HIS A 154 -38.61 39.50 17.37
C HIS A 154 -37.26 39.05 17.94
N VAL A 155 -37.26 38.23 19.00
CA VAL A 155 -36.03 37.68 19.56
C VAL A 155 -35.30 36.80 18.53
N CYS A 156 -35.99 35.91 17.83
CA CYS A 156 -35.38 35.04 16.82
C CYS A 156 -34.82 35.85 15.64
N ARG A 157 -35.54 36.87 15.17
CA ARG A 157 -35.10 37.78 14.11
C ARG A 157 -33.81 38.50 14.50
N THR A 158 -33.75 39.08 15.70
CA THR A 158 -32.54 39.73 16.18
C THR A 158 -31.37 38.74 16.35
N GLN A 159 -31.62 37.54 16.87
CA GLN A 159 -30.58 36.50 16.99
C GLN A 159 -30.03 36.09 15.62
N LEU A 160 -30.90 35.96 14.62
CA LEU A 160 -30.54 35.59 13.25
C LEU A 160 -29.69 36.68 12.60
N GLU A 161 -30.10 37.95 12.68
CA GLU A 161 -29.33 39.10 12.19
C GLU A 161 -27.93 39.15 12.84
N LYS A 162 -27.87 38.99 14.17
CA LYS A 162 -26.59 39.01 14.90
C LYS A 162 -25.67 37.85 14.55
N LEU A 163 -26.21 36.65 14.35
CA LEU A 163 -25.41 35.51 13.91
C LEU A 163 -24.88 35.72 12.47
N GLN A 164 -25.71 36.26 11.56
CA GLN A 164 -25.28 36.60 10.20
C GLN A 164 -24.18 37.67 10.19
N GLU A 165 -24.32 38.74 10.99
CA GLU A 165 -23.30 39.78 11.13
C GLU A 165 -21.96 39.21 11.60
N LEU A 166 -21.97 38.28 12.58
CA LEU A 166 -20.75 37.65 13.09
C LEU A 166 -20.06 36.80 12.02
N LEU A 167 -20.83 36.02 11.26
CA LEU A 167 -20.30 35.17 10.19
C LEU A 167 -19.72 35.99 9.03
N GLN A 168 -20.36 37.10 8.66
CA GLN A 168 -19.82 38.02 7.66
C GLN A 168 -18.50 38.66 8.12
N LYS A 169 -18.43 39.07 9.40
CA LYS A 169 -17.19 39.63 9.97
C LYS A 169 -16.05 38.62 9.99
N GLU A 170 -16.33 37.37 10.33
CA GLU A 170 -15.34 36.29 10.31
C GLU A 170 -14.79 36.08 8.89
N GLN A 171 -15.66 36.07 7.87
CA GLN A 171 -15.25 35.93 6.47
C GLN A 171 -14.33 37.09 6.04
N VAL A 172 -14.70 38.33 6.35
CA VAL A 172 -13.91 39.54 6.02
C VAL A 172 -12.56 39.56 6.74
N GLN A 173 -12.43 38.98 7.93
CA GLN A 173 -11.14 38.85 8.63
C GLN A 173 -10.24 37.80 7.96
N LYS A 174 -10.83 36.68 7.52
CA LYS A 174 -10.10 35.60 6.84
C LYS A 174 -9.51 36.06 5.50
N ASP A 175 -10.26 36.86 4.75
CA ASP A 175 -9.83 37.41 3.46
C ASP A 175 -8.73 38.49 3.60
N GLN A 176 -8.68 39.20 4.75
CA GLN A 176 -7.63 40.19 5.02
C GLN A 176 -6.31 39.57 5.48
N VAL A 177 -6.34 38.43 6.18
CA VAL A 177 -5.11 37.70 6.58
C VAL A 177 -4.47 37.01 5.37
N GLY A 178 -5.27 36.53 4.40
CA GLY A 178 -4.77 35.95 3.15
C GLY A 178 -4.14 36.95 2.16
N ARG A 179 -4.24 38.26 2.42
CA ARG A 179 -3.77 39.33 1.52
C ARG A 179 -2.54 40.10 2.03
N LYS A 180 -2.05 39.80 3.24
CA LYS A 180 -0.77 40.33 3.73
C LYS A 180 0.35 39.35 3.45
N ASP A 181 0.93 39.44 2.25
CA ASP A 181 2.37 39.22 2.12
C ASP A 181 3.10 40.37 2.83
N PRO A 182 4.14 40.09 3.63
CA PRO A 182 5.21 41.05 3.78
C PRO A 182 6.54 40.36 3.43
N ALA A 183 7.08 40.74 2.28
CA ALA A 183 8.52 40.72 2.09
C ALA A 183 9.18 41.61 3.16
N GLY A 184 10.21 41.11 3.85
CA GLY A 184 11.22 41.98 4.46
C GLY A 184 11.59 41.75 5.94
N CYS A 185 12.48 40.78 6.16
CA CYS A 185 13.63 40.77 7.09
C CYS A 185 13.48 40.52 8.62
N PRO A 186 14.54 39.94 9.24
CA PRO A 186 14.47 39.23 10.52
C PRO A 186 15.11 40.01 11.70
N GLY A 187 14.67 39.76 12.93
CA GLY A 187 15.43 40.17 14.11
C GLY A 187 14.71 40.14 15.46
N ALA A 188 15.12 39.17 16.29
CA ALA A 188 15.16 39.18 17.76
C ALA A 188 13.92 38.71 18.58
N PRO A 189 14.17 38.12 19.77
CA PRO A 189 13.38 37.00 20.30
C PRO A 189 12.65 37.30 21.62
N ALA A 190 12.01 36.23 22.12
CA ALA A 190 11.52 35.98 23.47
C ALA A 190 10.03 36.30 23.73
N SER A 191 9.25 35.26 24.01
CA SER A 191 8.60 35.08 25.32
C SER A 191 7.81 33.76 25.35
N VAL A 192 8.01 32.99 26.42
CA VAL A 192 7.31 31.73 26.71
C VAL A 192 6.08 32.04 27.56
N ALA A 193 4.87 31.79 27.06
CA ALA A 193 3.65 31.44 27.83
C ALA A 193 2.44 31.17 26.88
N PRO A 194 1.36 30.57 27.40
CA PRO A 194 1.06 29.14 27.42
C PRO A 194 0.18 28.68 26.23
N ALA A 195 0.17 27.37 25.99
CA ALA A 195 -0.61 26.71 24.95
C ALA A 195 -2.11 27.06 25.02
N ARG A 196 -2.54 27.99 24.16
CA ARG A 196 -3.95 28.13 23.77
C ARG A 196 -4.20 27.16 22.62
N LEU A 197 -5.10 26.21 22.83
CA LEU A 197 -5.64 25.36 21.77
C LEU A 197 -6.28 26.27 20.71
N ALA A 198 -5.66 26.35 19.53
CA ALA A 198 -6.19 27.08 18.40
C ALA A 198 -7.46 26.38 17.87
N PRO A 199 -8.48 27.12 17.40
CA PRO A 199 -9.64 26.53 16.73
C PRO A 199 -9.16 25.84 15.45
N LEU A 200 -9.41 24.53 15.35
CA LEU A 200 -9.16 23.76 14.14
C LEU A 200 -10.24 24.14 13.10
N GLN A 201 -10.04 25.25 12.39
CA GLN A 201 -10.88 25.63 11.25
C GLN A 201 -10.01 25.85 10.01
N SER A 202 -9.56 24.73 9.43
CA SER A 202 -9.08 24.74 8.05
C SER A 202 -10.27 24.42 7.15
N GLY A 203 -10.69 25.42 6.36
CA GLY A 203 -11.60 25.27 5.23
C GLY A 203 -10.89 24.73 3.97
N ALA A 204 -9.81 23.98 4.14
CA ALA A 204 -9.41 23.03 3.13
C ALA A 204 -10.22 21.77 3.41
N ALA A 205 -10.92 21.22 2.39
CA ALA A 205 -11.38 19.84 2.41
C ALA A 205 -10.30 19.01 3.13
N PRO A 206 -10.64 18.19 4.14
CA PRO A 206 -9.63 17.46 4.90
C PRO A 206 -8.77 16.82 3.83
N LYS A 207 -7.53 17.31 3.73
CA LYS A 207 -6.56 16.73 2.82
C LYS A 207 -6.56 15.32 3.33
N ALA A 208 -7.24 14.43 2.60
CA ALA A 208 -7.34 13.04 2.95
C ALA A 208 -5.92 12.73 3.37
N PHE A 209 -5.73 12.23 4.58
CA PHE A 209 -4.45 11.67 4.94
C PHE A 209 -4.28 10.56 3.92
N ASP A 210 -3.71 10.95 2.79
CA ASP A 210 -3.44 10.12 1.65
C ASP A 210 -2.20 9.42 2.16
N LEU A 211 -2.46 8.43 3.01
CA LEU A 211 -1.57 7.32 3.27
C LEU A 211 -1.55 6.44 2.00
N SER A 212 -1.47 7.09 0.83
CA SER A 212 -0.83 6.63 -0.39
C SER A 212 0.69 6.75 -0.25
N TYR A 213 1.23 6.42 0.93
CA TYR A 213 2.44 5.63 0.90
C TYR A 213 2.02 4.34 0.21
N GLY A 214 2.23 4.32 -1.12
CA GLY A 214 1.92 3.23 -2.02
C GLY A 214 2.64 1.98 -1.56
N PHE A 215 2.06 1.31 -0.59
CA PHE A 215 2.40 -0.05 -0.25
C PHE A 215 1.56 -0.91 -1.16
N VAL A 216 2.05 -1.08 -2.39
CA VAL A 216 1.57 -2.14 -3.27
C VAL A 216 1.91 -3.45 -2.54
N PRO A 217 0.91 -4.25 -2.14
CA PRO A 217 1.20 -5.54 -1.53
C PRO A 217 2.00 -6.35 -2.55
N ALA A 218 3.17 -6.85 -2.16
CA ALA A 218 3.97 -7.71 -3.04
C ALA A 218 3.24 -9.03 -3.39
N VAL A 219 2.13 -9.34 -2.71
CA VAL A 219 1.27 -10.48 -2.99
C VAL A 219 -0.16 -10.14 -2.55
N LEU A 220 -1.09 -10.01 -3.50
CA LEU A 220 -2.50 -10.25 -3.20
C LEU A 220 -2.65 -11.76 -3.08
N ILE A 221 -3.01 -12.26 -1.90
CA ILE A 221 -3.43 -13.65 -1.73
C ILE A 221 -4.97 -13.64 -1.76
N PRO A 222 -5.62 -14.21 -2.79
CA PRO A 222 -7.06 -14.41 -2.78
C PRO A 222 -7.42 -15.34 -1.63
N SER A 223 -8.27 -14.86 -0.72
CA SER A 223 -8.82 -15.63 0.38
C SER A 223 -10.02 -16.43 -0.11
N GLU A 224 -9.80 -17.49 -0.90
CA GLU A 224 -10.78 -18.58 -1.03
C GLU A 224 -10.14 -19.84 -1.66
N ALA A 225 -10.58 -21.00 -1.16
CA ALA A 225 -10.24 -22.39 -1.53
C ALA A 225 -9.17 -23.07 -0.65
N ALA A 226 -9.63 -23.53 0.52
CA ALA A 226 -9.08 -24.70 1.17
C ALA A 226 -9.29 -25.94 0.26
N ALA A 227 -8.21 -26.51 -0.27
CA ALA A 227 -8.17 -27.89 -0.75
C ALA A 227 -6.73 -28.46 -0.69
N PRO A 228 -6.56 -29.77 -0.49
CA PRO A 228 -5.29 -30.37 -0.11
C PRO A 228 -4.35 -30.59 -1.30
N PHE A 229 -3.05 -30.51 -1.03
CA PHE A 229 -1.91 -30.62 -1.95
C PHE A 229 -2.01 -31.69 -3.05
N PRO A 230 -1.46 -31.39 -4.23
CA PRO A 230 -0.44 -32.27 -4.79
C PRO A 230 0.84 -31.50 -5.23
N VAL A 231 2.00 -32.14 -5.13
CA VAL A 231 3.33 -31.62 -5.53
C VAL A 231 4.04 -32.72 -6.35
N PRO A 232 4.94 -32.45 -7.32
CA PRO A 232 5.21 -31.22 -8.09
C PRO A 232 5.15 -31.41 -9.63
N ALA A 233 4.81 -30.35 -10.37
CA ALA A 233 5.35 -30.11 -11.71
C ALA A 233 6.37 -28.95 -11.63
N ALA A 234 7.37 -29.00 -12.50
CA ALA A 234 8.61 -28.20 -12.53
C ALA A 234 8.48 -26.71 -12.15
N PRO A 235 9.54 -26.08 -11.57
CA PRO A 235 9.46 -24.69 -11.16
C PRO A 235 9.44 -23.75 -12.37
N PRO A 236 8.55 -22.73 -12.41
CA PRO A 236 8.67 -21.63 -13.36
C PRO A 236 9.90 -20.77 -13.03
N LYS A 237 10.60 -20.31 -14.07
CA LYS A 237 11.74 -19.40 -13.98
C LYS A 237 11.25 -18.02 -13.51
N HIS A 238 11.19 -17.80 -12.20
CA HIS A 238 11.10 -16.46 -11.63
C HIS A 238 12.48 -15.96 -11.26
N HIS A 239 12.85 -14.81 -11.81
CA HIS A 239 14.08 -14.09 -11.51
C HIS A 239 13.99 -13.54 -10.07
N LEU A 240 14.65 -14.22 -9.12
CA LEU A 240 14.90 -13.65 -7.80
C LEU A 240 16.10 -12.68 -7.88
N PRO A 241 16.11 -11.58 -7.10
CA PRO A 241 17.26 -10.69 -7.03
C PRO A 241 18.45 -11.42 -6.41
N ALA A 242 19.62 -11.29 -7.03
CA ALA A 242 20.85 -11.92 -6.56
C ALA A 242 21.29 -11.32 -5.21
N LEU A 243 21.35 -12.16 -4.16
CA LEU A 243 22.13 -11.82 -2.97
C LEU A 243 23.62 -11.92 -3.34
N ALA A 244 24.31 -10.79 -3.21
CA ALA A 244 25.71 -10.64 -3.57
C ALA A 244 26.66 -11.39 -2.62
N GLN A 245 27.88 -11.57 -3.15
CA GLN A 245 29.16 -11.92 -2.50
C GLN A 245 29.59 -13.40 -2.57
N GLN A 246 30.32 -13.72 -3.63
CA GLN A 246 31.27 -14.85 -3.71
C GLN A 246 32.68 -14.27 -3.92
N PRO A 247 33.73 -14.79 -3.25
CA PRO A 247 35.11 -14.49 -3.60
C PRO A 247 35.55 -15.31 -4.82
N ALA A 248 36.32 -14.69 -5.71
CA ALA A 248 36.79 -15.24 -6.98
C ALA A 248 37.91 -16.29 -6.81
N SER A 249 38.02 -17.22 -7.76
CA SER A 249 39.20 -18.06 -8.02
C SER A 249 39.36 -18.30 -9.53
N PRO A 250 40.58 -18.48 -10.07
CA PRO A 250 40.92 -18.03 -11.43
C PRO A 250 41.01 -19.13 -12.51
N CYS A 251 41.19 -18.68 -13.76
CA CYS A 251 41.49 -19.39 -15.03
C CYS A 251 40.26 -19.74 -15.89
N SER A 252 40.15 -19.42 -17.18
CA SER A 252 41.09 -18.84 -18.15
C SER A 252 40.34 -18.03 -19.22
N GLU A 253 41.02 -16.98 -19.69
CA GLU A 253 40.66 -16.05 -20.75
C GLU A 253 40.62 -16.68 -22.15
N VAL A 254 39.66 -16.26 -22.98
CA VAL A 254 39.90 -15.80 -24.38
C VAL A 254 38.72 -14.89 -24.81
N PRO A 255 38.87 -13.96 -25.78
CA PRO A 255 38.55 -12.56 -25.58
C PRO A 255 37.26 -12.09 -26.28
N SER A 256 36.78 -10.96 -25.78
CA SER A 256 35.63 -10.19 -26.26
C SER A 256 35.85 -9.53 -27.62
N LEU A 257 34.75 -9.29 -28.33
CA LEU A 257 34.62 -8.18 -29.26
C LEU A 257 33.30 -7.43 -28.99
N GLY A 258 33.44 -6.19 -28.52
CA GLY A 258 32.58 -5.06 -28.93
C GLY A 258 31.28 -4.80 -28.16
N SER A 259 31.38 -4.14 -27.01
CA SER A 259 30.45 -3.05 -26.61
C SER A 259 30.90 -1.74 -27.30
N PRO A 260 30.18 -0.58 -27.30
CA PRO A 260 29.30 -0.05 -26.23
C PRO A 260 28.02 0.67 -26.78
N LEU A 261 27.00 1.15 -26.04
CA LEU A 261 26.93 2.23 -25.05
C LEU A 261 25.50 2.27 -24.45
N ARG A 262 25.37 3.04 -23.37
CA ARG A 262 24.31 3.04 -22.34
C ARG A 262 23.25 4.17 -22.56
N PRO A 263 22.30 4.44 -21.63
CA PRO A 263 20.88 4.73 -21.88
C PRO A 263 20.51 6.23 -21.79
N ALA A 264 19.34 6.61 -22.33
CA ALA A 264 18.63 7.82 -21.94
C ALA A 264 17.13 7.76 -22.31
N GLY A 265 16.28 8.06 -21.33
CA GLY A 265 15.20 9.02 -21.52
C GLY A 265 13.81 8.53 -21.96
N ALA A 266 12.86 8.71 -21.04
CA ALA A 266 11.50 9.22 -21.25
C ALA A 266 10.44 8.32 -21.92
N VAL A 267 9.43 8.00 -21.10
CA VAL A 267 8.07 7.61 -21.50
C VAL A 267 7.31 8.88 -21.92
N PRO A 268 6.39 8.79 -22.90
CA PRO A 268 5.17 9.60 -22.83
C PRO A 268 3.93 8.73 -22.68
N VAL A 269 3.28 9.00 -21.56
CA VAL A 269 1.84 8.90 -21.25
C VAL A 269 0.94 8.95 -22.49
N LEU A 270 0.00 8.00 -22.59
CA LEU A 270 -1.26 8.20 -23.30
C LEU A 270 -2.42 7.93 -22.32
N SER A 271 -3.02 9.03 -21.88
CA SER A 271 -4.27 9.08 -21.13
C SER A 271 -5.44 8.72 -22.04
N ALA A 272 -6.37 7.95 -21.48
CA ALA A 272 -7.70 7.72 -22.04
C ALA A 272 -8.65 8.87 -21.67
N GLN A 273 -9.47 9.31 -22.62
CA GLN A 273 -10.60 10.25 -22.48
C GLN A 273 -11.63 9.92 -23.60
N PRO A 274 -12.91 10.35 -23.49
CA PRO A 274 -14.05 9.45 -23.40
C PRO A 274 -14.99 9.51 -24.62
N ARG A 275 -15.93 8.56 -24.66
CA ARG A 275 -17.10 8.51 -25.56
C ARG A 275 -17.97 9.76 -25.43
N GLU A 276 -18.37 10.34 -26.57
CA GLU A 276 -19.61 11.11 -26.70
C GLU A 276 -20.65 10.30 -27.49
N GLN A 277 -21.89 10.38 -27.00
CA GLN A 277 -23.12 9.82 -27.57
C GLN A 277 -23.74 10.83 -28.55
N GLU A 278 -24.20 10.35 -29.70
CA GLU A 278 -24.98 11.11 -30.70
C GLU A 278 -26.50 10.97 -30.42
N PRO A 279 -27.34 12.01 -30.60
CA PRO A 279 -28.79 11.93 -30.42
C PRO A 279 -29.54 11.60 -31.73
N PRO A 280 -30.80 11.13 -31.65
CA PRO A 280 -31.52 10.60 -32.80
C PRO A 280 -32.33 11.68 -33.53
N HIS A 281 -32.30 11.62 -34.86
CA HIS A 281 -33.30 12.25 -35.72
C HIS A 281 -33.98 11.17 -36.58
N ARG A 282 -35.24 10.85 -36.27
CA ARG A 282 -36.33 10.89 -37.26
C ARG A 282 -37.70 10.86 -36.58
#